data_AF-A0A8H4QJF5-F1
#
_entry.id   AF-A0A8H4QJF5-F1
#
_cell.length_a   1.000
_cell.length_b   1.000
_cell.length_c   1.000
_cell.angle_alpha   90.00
_cell.angle_beta   90.00
_cell.angle_gamma   90.00
#
_symmetry.space_group_name_H-M   'P 1'
#
loop_
_entity.id
_entity.type
_entity.pdbx_description
1 polymer ?
#
loop_
_entity_poly.entity_id
_entity_poly.type
_entity_poly.pdbx_seq_one_letter_code
_entity_poly.pdbx_strand_id
1 'polypeptide(L)'
;MSHSLALPSDITHPSISIITVPSPFTGSPLDKSKGNFKAWRNAIYPALALIGLWTYTKPNAKATAPSPLTEPRAFANWKENDRRSCAYIFSALSEAEFLMIDTLEEDAAEFWKRIERRHTNQIQSQSQSQAKAKAEVALTGPRLLAQVHLIQSAMDTCLSNDIPFQFVLGEISCKLDDAWAMGPVTLDSLKCIFVLHAAHSYKERQKSLLDFMINAPKSNPVTLIDMYKYISGDYE
;
A
#
# COMPACT_ATOMS: atom_id res chain seq x y z
N MET A 1 1.11 -16.86 43.84
CA MET A 1 0.72 -15.53 43.34
C MET A 1 1.87 -14.58 43.62
N SER A 2 2.72 -14.32 42.63
CA SER A 2 3.87 -13.43 42.74
C SER A 2 3.40 -11.99 42.50
N HIS A 3 3.27 -11.21 43.57
CA HIS A 3 3.08 -9.77 43.45
C HIS A 3 4.38 -9.16 42.91
N SER A 4 4.37 -8.75 41.64
CA SER A 4 5.47 -7.99 41.04
C SER A 4 5.50 -6.61 41.70
N LEU A 5 6.61 -6.28 42.36
CA LEU A 5 6.81 -5.02 43.07
C LEU A 5 7.45 -4.00 42.10
N ALA A 6 6.80 -2.85 41.95
CA ALA A 6 7.34 -1.73 41.18
C ALA A 6 8.69 -1.27 41.75
N LEU A 7 9.62 -0.92 40.88
CA LEU A 7 10.94 -0.42 41.28
C LEU A 7 10.79 0.93 41.99
N PRO A 8 11.30 1.11 43.22
CA PRO A 8 11.20 2.39 43.94
C PRO A 8 11.78 3.58 43.17
N SER A 9 12.80 3.32 42.32
CA SER A 9 13.42 4.33 41.47
C SER A 9 12.48 4.89 40.41
N ASP A 10 11.48 4.14 39.95
CA ASP A 10 10.55 4.60 38.91
C ASP A 10 9.72 5.81 39.36
N ILE A 11 9.51 5.96 40.67
CA ILE A 11 8.73 7.06 41.25
C ILE A 11 9.46 8.40 41.16
N THR A 12 10.77 8.41 41.41
CA THR A 12 11.57 9.65 41.50
C THR A 12 12.47 9.86 40.28
N HIS A 13 12.90 8.77 39.64
CA HIS A 13 13.85 8.73 38.53
C HIS A 13 13.45 7.62 37.54
N PRO A 14 12.35 7.80 36.78
CA PRO A 14 11.96 6.82 35.76
C PRO A 14 13.10 6.64 34.74
N SER A 15 13.35 5.40 34.33
CA SER A 15 14.41 5.06 33.36
C SER A 15 14.21 5.74 32.01
N ILE A 16 12.98 6.13 31.70
CA ILE A 16 12.62 6.91 30.52
C ILE A 16 11.96 8.21 30.97
N SER A 17 12.57 9.32 30.56
CA SER A 17 12.03 10.65 30.76
C SER A 17 11.15 11.09 29.60
N ILE A 18 10.25 12.04 29.88
CA ILE A 18 9.38 12.63 28.89
C ILE A 18 10.21 13.56 27.97
N ILE A 19 10.10 13.36 26.66
CA ILE A 19 10.80 14.18 25.66
C ILE A 19 9.94 15.38 25.31
N THR A 20 10.53 16.57 25.38
CA THR A 20 9.89 17.82 24.97
C THR A 20 10.30 18.17 23.54
N VAL A 21 9.33 18.51 22.70
CA VAL A 21 9.56 18.93 21.32
C VAL A 21 9.66 20.46 21.30
N PRO A 22 10.84 21.04 21.03
CA PRO A 22 11.04 22.49 21.13
C PRO A 22 10.46 23.29 19.97
N SER A 23 10.33 22.67 18.79
CA SER A 23 9.83 23.32 17.58
C SER A 23 9.24 22.29 16.62
N PRO A 24 8.26 22.67 15.77
CA PRO A 24 7.75 21.83 14.70
C PRO A 24 8.79 21.62 13.59
N PHE A 25 8.51 20.68 12.70
CA PHE A 25 9.32 20.46 11.50
C PHE A 25 9.25 21.66 10.55
N THR A 26 10.40 22.15 10.10
CA THR A 26 10.51 23.35 9.23
C THR A 26 10.90 23.03 7.79
N GLY A 27 11.10 21.76 7.46
CA GLY A 27 11.42 21.34 6.09
C GLY A 27 10.17 21.27 5.20
N SER A 28 10.39 21.08 3.90
CA SER A 28 9.30 20.88 2.94
C SER A 28 8.45 19.66 3.33
N PRO A 29 7.11 19.79 3.47
CA PRO A 29 6.24 18.67 3.83
C PRO A 29 6.32 17.51 2.82
N LEU A 30 6.15 16.27 3.31
CA LEU A 30 6.15 15.09 2.46
C LEU A 30 4.94 15.11 1.53
N ASP A 31 5.18 14.87 0.24
CA ASP A 31 4.15 14.85 -0.78
C ASP A 31 4.56 13.91 -1.91
N LYS A 32 3.75 12.87 -2.14
CA LYS A 32 4.05 11.85 -3.16
C LYS A 32 4.08 12.44 -4.57
N SER A 33 3.24 13.43 -4.86
CA SER A 33 3.19 14.07 -6.19
C SER A 33 4.48 14.84 -6.52
N LYS A 34 5.17 15.33 -5.49
CA LYS A 34 6.43 16.08 -5.61
C LYS A 34 7.66 15.17 -5.67
N GLY A 35 7.51 13.86 -5.46
CA GLY A 35 8.62 12.91 -5.44
C GLY A 35 9.70 13.26 -4.41
N ASN A 36 9.36 14.02 -3.36
CA ASN A 36 10.33 14.64 -2.46
C ASN A 36 10.77 13.73 -1.30
N PHE A 37 10.37 12.45 -1.30
CA PHE A 37 10.60 11.52 -0.19
C PHE A 37 12.06 11.42 0.27
N LYS A 38 13.02 11.33 -0.66
CA LYS A 38 14.46 11.24 -0.30
C LYS A 38 14.94 12.51 0.42
N ALA A 39 14.58 13.68 -0.11
CA ALA A 39 14.94 14.97 0.49
C ALA A 39 14.25 15.16 1.84
N TRP A 40 12.96 14.83 1.92
CA TRP A 40 12.18 14.85 3.15
C TRP A 40 12.78 13.93 4.22
N ARG A 41 13.12 12.68 3.87
CA ARG A 41 13.73 11.70 4.78
C ARG A 41 15.06 12.20 5.33
N ASN A 42 15.87 12.83 4.49
CA ASN A 42 17.15 13.42 4.90
C ASN A 42 16.97 14.64 5.82
N ALA A 43 15.83 15.33 5.75
CA ALA A 43 15.52 16.48 6.60
C ALA A 43 14.83 16.08 7.92
N ILE A 44 13.91 15.11 7.89
CA ILE A 44 13.16 14.70 9.09
C ILE A 44 13.98 13.80 10.02
N TYR A 45 14.90 13.00 9.48
CA TYR A 45 15.83 12.18 10.26
C TYR A 45 16.61 13.00 11.30
N PRO A 46 17.38 14.03 10.93
CA PRO A 46 18.14 14.82 11.92
C PRO A 46 17.21 15.54 12.89
N ALA A 47 16.03 15.99 12.44
CA ALA A 47 15.07 16.65 13.32
C ALA A 47 14.56 15.71 14.43
N LEU A 48 14.16 14.48 14.09
CA LEU A 48 13.75 13.46 15.06
C LEU A 48 14.92 12.99 15.93
N ALA A 49 16.12 12.86 15.36
CA ALA A 49 17.29 12.35 16.08
C ALA A 49 17.79 13.34 17.13
N LEU A 50 17.84 14.64 16.81
CA LEU A 50 18.28 15.69 17.72
C LEU A 50 17.32 15.88 18.91
N ILE A 51 16.03 15.62 18.71
CA ILE A 51 15.01 15.67 19.78
C ILE A 51 14.97 14.35 20.59
N GLY A 52 15.57 13.26 20.07
CA GLY A 52 15.57 11.95 20.71
C GLY A 52 14.35 11.08 20.41
N LEU A 53 13.53 11.44 19.41
CA LEU A 53 12.33 10.70 19.00
C LEU A 53 12.61 9.64 17.91
N TRP A 54 13.78 9.70 17.26
CA TRP A 54 14.12 8.77 16.17
C TRP A 54 14.18 7.30 16.60
N THR A 55 14.47 7.01 17.87
CA THR A 55 14.52 5.63 18.38
C THR A 55 13.16 4.94 18.36
N TYR A 56 12.08 5.69 18.51
CA TYR A 56 10.71 5.17 18.51
C TYR A 56 10.22 4.77 17.11
N THR A 57 10.87 5.25 16.05
CA THR A 57 10.53 4.85 14.66
C THR A 57 11.16 3.52 14.24
N LYS A 58 11.96 2.90 15.11
CA LYS A 58 12.68 1.67 14.77
C LYS A 58 11.79 0.43 14.88
N PRO A 59 11.96 -0.58 14.01
CA PRO A 59 11.15 -1.80 14.05
C PRO A 59 11.15 -2.52 15.40
N ASN A 60 12.22 -2.37 16.18
CA ASN A 60 12.39 -2.98 17.50
C ASN A 60 12.07 -2.03 18.66
N ALA A 61 11.54 -0.83 18.43
CA ALA A 61 11.26 0.14 19.48
C ALA A 61 10.38 -0.45 20.60
N LYS A 62 9.31 -1.17 20.24
CA LYS A 62 8.42 -1.84 21.22
C LYS A 62 9.14 -2.86 22.11
N ALA A 63 10.16 -3.55 21.59
CA ALA A 63 10.95 -4.50 22.38
C ALA A 63 11.80 -3.80 23.45
N THR A 64 11.98 -2.49 23.35
CA THR A 64 12.71 -1.67 24.34
C THR A 64 11.79 -0.95 25.33
N ALA A 65 10.47 -1.14 25.23
CA ALA A 65 9.53 -0.51 26.14
C ALA A 65 9.71 -1.05 27.58
N PRO A 66 9.75 -0.18 28.61
CA PRO A 66 9.78 -0.61 30.00
C PRO A 66 8.55 -1.46 30.35
N SER A 67 8.70 -2.36 31.32
CA SER A 67 7.56 -3.18 31.72
C SER A 67 6.55 -2.36 32.54
N PRO A 68 5.25 -2.41 32.22
CA PRO A 68 4.22 -1.71 32.99
C PRO A 68 4.06 -2.21 34.42
N LEU A 69 4.57 -3.42 34.72
CA LEU A 69 4.47 -4.03 36.04
C LEU A 69 5.63 -3.60 36.96
N THR A 70 6.81 -3.37 36.40
CA THR A 70 8.02 -3.03 37.18
C THR A 70 8.34 -1.54 37.14
N GLU A 71 8.05 -0.86 36.03
CA GLU A 71 8.34 0.56 35.80
C GLU A 71 7.15 1.28 35.12
N PRO A 72 6.00 1.39 35.81
CA PRO A 72 4.79 1.96 35.24
C PRO A 72 4.93 3.41 34.74
N ARG A 73 5.73 4.25 35.41
CA ARG A 73 5.96 5.65 35.00
C ARG A 73 6.88 5.73 33.79
N ALA A 74 7.99 4.99 33.77
CA ALA A 74 8.84 4.90 32.59
C ALA A 74 8.06 4.36 31.38
N PHE A 75 7.18 3.38 31.57
CA PHE A 75 6.31 2.86 30.51
C PHE A 75 5.31 3.91 30.00
N ALA A 76 4.70 4.69 30.90
CA ALA A 76 3.82 5.79 30.52
C ALA A 76 4.58 6.87 29.71
N ASN A 77 5.78 7.24 30.16
CA ASN A 77 6.65 8.18 29.44
C ASN A 77 7.08 7.64 28.07
N TRP A 78 7.40 6.34 27.97
CA TRP A 78 7.72 5.69 26.71
C TRP A 78 6.56 5.79 25.71
N LYS A 79 5.33 5.46 26.14
CA LYS A 79 4.13 5.58 25.29
C LYS A 79 3.90 7.01 24.85
N GLU A 80 4.06 7.97 25.75
CA GLU A 80 3.89 9.37 25.41
C GLU A 80 4.95 9.86 24.40
N ASN A 81 6.20 9.41 24.53
CA ASN A 81 7.24 9.73 23.56
C ASN A 81 7.00 9.06 22.18
N ASP A 82 6.46 7.84 22.17
CA ASP A 82 6.03 7.17 20.94
C ASP A 82 4.92 7.96 20.23
N ARG A 83 3.88 8.39 20.97
CA ARG A 83 2.82 9.28 20.45
C ARG A 83 3.38 10.60 19.92
N ARG A 84 4.32 11.22 20.62
CA ARG A 84 4.98 12.44 20.13
C ARG A 84 5.77 12.21 18.86
N SER A 85 6.38 11.04 18.72
CA SER A 85 7.07 10.66 17.48
C SER A 85 6.07 10.57 16.33
N CYS A 86 4.90 9.97 16.54
CA CYS A 86 3.81 9.98 15.56
C CYS A 86 3.36 11.40 15.21
N ALA A 87 3.05 12.24 16.21
CA ALA A 87 2.60 13.61 16.01
C ALA A 87 3.65 14.46 15.27
N TYR A 88 4.93 14.29 15.59
CA TYR A 88 6.02 14.99 14.92
C TYR A 88 6.12 14.58 13.45
N ILE A 89 6.09 13.27 13.16
CA ILE A 89 6.08 12.75 11.79
C ILE A 89 4.87 13.28 11.03
N PHE A 90 3.69 13.24 11.66
CA PHE A 90 2.45 13.74 11.07
C PHE A 90 2.55 15.22 10.69
N SER A 91 3.11 16.06 11.57
CA SER A 91 3.31 17.50 11.28
C SER A 91 4.22 17.77 10.07
N ALA A 92 5.01 16.78 9.65
CA ALA A 92 5.90 16.87 8.51
C ALA A 92 5.29 16.34 7.20
N LEU A 93 4.01 15.97 7.18
CA LEU A 93 3.29 15.53 5.99
C LEU A 93 2.47 16.69 5.40
N SER A 94 2.21 16.62 4.09
CA SER A 94 1.26 17.52 3.43
C SER A 94 -0.20 17.07 3.66
N GLU A 95 -1.15 17.97 3.45
CA GLU A 95 -2.58 17.66 3.55
C GLU A 95 -3.01 16.51 2.63
N ALA A 96 -2.44 16.44 1.42
CA ALA A 96 -2.70 15.35 0.48
C ALA A 96 -2.24 13.98 1.01
N GLU A 97 -1.20 13.95 1.84
CA GLU A 97 -0.72 12.71 2.47
C GLU A 97 -1.59 12.31 3.67
N PHE A 98 -2.22 13.26 4.39
CA PHE A 98 -3.13 12.96 5.51
C PHE A 98 -4.29 12.05 5.10
N LEU A 99 -4.87 12.31 3.92
CA LEU A 99 -6.00 11.53 3.40
C LEU A 99 -5.61 10.12 2.95
N MET A 100 -4.31 9.87 2.78
CA MET A 100 -3.79 8.70 2.08
C MET A 100 -2.99 7.76 2.99
N ILE A 101 -2.57 8.25 4.16
CA ILE A 101 -1.89 7.46 5.16
C ILE A 101 -2.79 7.43 6.39
N ASP A 102 -3.32 6.25 6.70
CA ASP A 102 -4.02 6.01 7.98
C ASP A 102 -3.08 6.41 9.13
N THR A 103 -3.38 7.56 9.72
CA THR A 103 -2.59 8.13 10.82
C THR A 103 -2.72 7.25 12.03
N LEU A 104 -1.59 6.96 12.66
CA LEU A 104 -1.56 6.24 13.91
C LEU A 104 -1.28 7.22 15.04
N GLU A 105 -2.11 7.19 16.07
CA GLU A 105 -1.88 7.94 17.30
C GLU A 105 -0.72 7.34 18.11
N GLU A 106 -0.50 6.02 17.98
CA GLU A 106 0.53 5.22 18.65
C GLU A 106 1.21 4.29 17.65
N ASP A 107 2.41 3.79 17.95
CA ASP A 107 3.27 2.97 17.08
C ASP A 107 3.98 3.76 15.98
N ALA A 108 4.93 4.61 16.38
CA ALA A 108 5.73 5.41 15.46
C ALA A 108 6.53 4.56 14.47
N ALA A 109 6.91 3.34 14.87
CA ALA A 109 7.59 2.38 14.01
C ALA A 109 6.70 1.91 12.85
N GLU A 110 5.45 1.51 13.13
CA GLU A 110 4.52 1.13 12.06
C GLU A 110 4.11 2.35 11.23
N PHE A 111 3.94 3.53 11.85
CA PHE A 111 3.63 4.75 11.10
C PHE A 111 4.75 5.11 10.11
N TRP A 112 6.00 5.07 10.57
CA TRP A 112 7.18 5.27 9.71
C TRP A 112 7.22 4.25 8.57
N LYS A 113 6.95 2.98 8.86
CA LYS A 113 6.91 1.91 7.85
C LYS A 113 5.81 2.12 6.81
N ARG A 114 4.63 2.64 7.19
CA ARG A 114 3.55 2.98 6.25
C ARG A 114 3.98 4.07 5.28
N ILE A 115 4.66 5.10 5.79
CA ILE A 115 5.24 6.17 4.98
C ILE A 115 6.30 5.59 4.03
N GLU A 116 7.26 4.83 4.55
CA GLU A 116 8.30 4.20 3.73
C GLU A 116 7.70 3.31 2.65
N ARG A 117 6.69 2.50 2.96
CA ARG A 117 5.98 1.65 1.99
C ARG A 117 5.35 2.50 0.88
N ARG A 118 4.59 3.55 1.23
CA ARG A 118 3.88 4.39 0.25
C ARG A 118 4.83 5.08 -0.74
N HIS A 119 6.02 5.46 -0.28
CA HIS A 119 7.00 6.26 -1.04
C HIS A 119 8.17 5.45 -1.61
N THR A 120 8.44 4.25 -1.10
CA THR A 120 9.53 3.36 -1.56
C THR A 120 9.02 2.23 -2.46
N ASN A 121 7.70 1.94 -2.46
CA ASN A 121 7.11 0.89 -3.30
C ASN A 121 7.19 1.14 -4.83
N GLN A 122 7.86 2.19 -5.30
CA GLN A 122 8.29 2.29 -6.71
C GLN A 122 9.59 1.53 -7.02
N ILE A 123 10.42 1.18 -6.03
CA ILE A 123 11.65 0.39 -6.27
C ILE A 123 11.41 -1.12 -6.11
N GLN A 124 10.42 -1.55 -5.31
CA GLN A 124 10.08 -2.98 -5.14
C GLN A 124 8.99 -3.52 -6.07
N SER A 125 8.23 -2.65 -6.76
CA SER A 125 7.22 -3.08 -7.74
C SER A 125 7.82 -3.70 -9.02
N GLN A 126 9.15 -3.60 -9.22
CA GLN A 126 9.85 -4.32 -10.28
C GLN A 126 10.55 -5.62 -9.82
N SER A 127 10.84 -5.81 -8.53
CA SER A 127 11.69 -6.94 -8.07
C SER A 127 11.01 -7.95 -7.14
N GLN A 128 9.93 -7.59 -6.43
CA GLN A 128 9.19 -8.55 -5.59
C GLN A 128 7.85 -9.02 -6.20
N SER A 129 7.37 -8.35 -7.26
CA SER A 129 6.25 -8.82 -8.08
C SER A 129 6.60 -10.08 -8.89
N GLN A 130 7.86 -10.30 -9.25
CA GLN A 130 8.29 -11.51 -9.96
C GLN A 130 8.46 -12.75 -9.06
N ALA A 131 8.73 -12.57 -7.76
CA ALA A 131 8.96 -13.70 -6.85
C ALA A 131 7.69 -14.15 -6.11
N LYS A 132 6.77 -13.21 -5.77
CA LYS A 132 5.52 -13.54 -5.04
C LYS A 132 4.32 -13.85 -5.96
N ALA A 133 4.34 -13.41 -7.23
CA ALA A 133 3.35 -13.84 -8.23
C ALA A 133 3.60 -15.27 -8.76
N LYS A 134 4.75 -15.87 -8.46
CA LYS A 134 5.07 -17.24 -8.88
C LYS A 134 4.45 -18.31 -7.97
N ALA A 135 3.86 -17.92 -6.82
CA ALA A 135 3.42 -18.87 -5.79
C ALA A 135 1.92 -18.84 -5.47
N GLU A 136 1.13 -17.87 -5.95
CA GLU A 136 -0.31 -17.84 -5.64
C GLU A 136 -1.17 -17.49 -6.85
N VAL A 137 -1.78 -18.56 -7.38
CA VAL A 137 -2.87 -18.64 -8.36
C VAL A 137 -2.52 -18.24 -9.79
N ALA A 138 -2.09 -19.27 -10.53
CA ALA A 138 -2.34 -19.41 -11.96
C ALA A 138 -3.70 -18.82 -12.36
N LEU A 139 -3.70 -17.79 -13.20
CA LEU A 139 -4.90 -17.38 -13.93
C LEU A 139 -5.40 -18.61 -14.70
N THR A 140 -6.55 -19.14 -14.32
CA THR A 140 -7.24 -20.12 -15.16
C THR A 140 -7.96 -19.34 -16.26
N GLY A 141 -7.74 -19.71 -17.52
CA GLY A 141 -8.35 -19.06 -18.70
C GLY A 141 -9.82 -18.63 -18.55
N PRO A 142 -10.71 -19.47 -17.96
CA PRO A 142 -12.12 -19.12 -17.75
C PRO A 142 -12.37 -17.94 -16.79
N ARG A 143 -11.49 -17.75 -15.80
CA ARG A 143 -11.64 -16.71 -14.78
C ARG A 143 -11.26 -15.33 -15.31
N LEU A 144 -10.18 -15.26 -16.08
CA LEU A 144 -9.78 -14.03 -16.74
C LEU A 144 -10.82 -13.60 -17.77
N LEU A 145 -11.42 -14.54 -18.49
CA LEU A 145 -12.52 -14.26 -19.42
C LEU A 145 -13.70 -13.58 -18.72
N ALA A 146 -14.11 -14.09 -17.56
CA ALA A 146 -15.19 -13.48 -16.78
C ALA A 146 -14.83 -12.07 -16.30
N GLN A 147 -13.58 -11.85 -15.84
CA GLN A 147 -13.08 -10.54 -15.44
C GLN A 147 -13.03 -9.56 -16.62
N VAL A 148 -12.52 -10.00 -17.79
CA VAL A 148 -12.51 -9.20 -19.03
C VAL A 148 -13.93 -8.78 -19.39
N HIS A 149 -14.90 -9.70 -19.34
CA HIS A 149 -16.27 -9.42 -19.74
C HIS A 149 -16.95 -8.41 -18.80
N LEU A 150 -16.75 -8.55 -17.49
CA LEU A 150 -17.28 -7.61 -16.49
C LEU A 150 -16.67 -6.21 -16.65
N ILE A 151 -15.35 -6.13 -16.88
CA ILE A 151 -14.66 -4.86 -17.06
C ILE A 151 -15.05 -4.20 -18.39
N GLN A 152 -15.19 -4.98 -19.47
CA GLN A 152 -15.72 -4.48 -20.75
C GLN A 152 -17.15 -3.98 -20.59
N SER A 153 -18.01 -4.76 -19.93
CA SER A 153 -19.39 -4.33 -19.66
C SER A 153 -19.44 -3.05 -18.82
N ALA A 154 -18.54 -2.87 -17.86
CA ALA A 154 -18.44 -1.63 -17.09
C ALA A 154 -17.97 -0.45 -17.95
N MET A 155 -16.98 -0.65 -18.84
CA MET A 155 -16.49 0.38 -19.76
C MET A 155 -17.51 0.77 -20.84
N ASP A 156 -18.32 -0.19 -21.28
CA ASP A 156 -19.39 0.04 -22.27
C ASP A 156 -20.66 0.63 -21.62
N THR A 157 -20.70 0.74 -20.29
CA THR A 157 -21.82 1.37 -19.57
C THR A 157 -21.73 2.89 -19.71
N CYS A 158 -22.52 3.44 -20.63
CA CYS A 158 -22.58 4.88 -20.89
C CYS A 158 -23.68 5.58 -20.08
N LEU A 159 -23.45 6.84 -19.74
CA LEU A 159 -24.47 7.71 -19.18
C LEU A 159 -25.57 7.95 -20.24
N SER A 160 -26.82 7.70 -19.86
CA SER A 160 -28.00 8.05 -20.67
C SER A 160 -28.82 9.11 -19.94
N ASN A 161 -29.48 10.00 -20.70
CA ASN A 161 -30.38 11.01 -20.14
C ASN A 161 -31.62 10.40 -19.46
N ASP A 162 -31.91 9.13 -19.75
CA ASP A 162 -33.09 8.41 -19.25
C ASP A 162 -32.84 7.68 -17.93
N ILE A 163 -31.57 7.59 -17.50
CA ILE A 163 -31.17 6.85 -16.29
C ILE A 163 -30.46 7.81 -15.33
N PRO A 164 -30.91 7.91 -14.06
CA PRO A 164 -30.24 8.77 -13.10
C PRO A 164 -28.77 8.34 -12.89
N PHE A 165 -27.88 9.32 -12.89
CA PHE A 165 -26.42 9.16 -12.84
C PHE A 165 -25.94 8.19 -11.75
N GLN A 166 -26.54 8.24 -10.56
CA GLN A 166 -26.19 7.38 -9.43
C GLN A 166 -26.43 5.89 -9.69
N PHE A 167 -27.44 5.53 -10.50
CA PHE A 167 -27.68 4.13 -10.86
C PHE A 167 -26.63 3.61 -11.82
N VAL A 168 -26.19 4.44 -12.77
CA VAL A 168 -25.11 4.09 -13.70
C VAL A 168 -23.78 3.90 -12.96
N LEU A 169 -23.46 4.79 -12.00
CA LEU A 169 -22.28 4.63 -11.16
C LEU A 169 -22.36 3.36 -10.28
N GLY A 170 -23.53 3.06 -9.72
CA GLY A 170 -23.75 1.83 -8.95
C GLY A 170 -23.52 0.59 -9.80
N GLU A 171 -24.04 0.57 -11.03
CA GLU A 171 -23.86 -0.54 -11.97
C GLU A 171 -22.38 -0.74 -12.34
N ILE A 172 -21.65 0.34 -12.64
CA ILE A 172 -20.22 0.30 -12.92
C ILE A 172 -19.47 -0.24 -11.69
N SER A 173 -19.76 0.28 -10.49
CA SER A 173 -19.11 -0.15 -9.25
C SER A 173 -19.34 -1.64 -9.00
N CYS A 174 -20.57 -2.14 -9.09
CA CYS A 174 -20.88 -3.55 -8.87
C CYS A 174 -20.14 -4.47 -9.86
N LYS A 175 -20.08 -4.11 -11.15
CA LYS A 175 -19.36 -4.91 -12.15
C LYS A 175 -17.85 -4.97 -11.87
N LEU A 176 -17.27 -3.87 -11.38
CA LEU A 176 -15.86 -3.84 -10.98
C LEU A 176 -15.65 -4.61 -9.68
N ASP A 177 -16.52 -4.47 -8.68
CA ASP A 177 -16.43 -5.24 -7.44
C ASP A 177 -16.52 -6.75 -7.71
N ASP A 178 -17.41 -7.18 -8.59
CA ASP A 178 -17.53 -8.58 -9.02
C ASP A 178 -16.26 -9.06 -9.75
N ALA A 179 -15.69 -8.23 -10.62
CA ALA A 179 -14.45 -8.56 -11.33
C ALA A 179 -13.24 -8.67 -10.38
N TRP A 180 -13.19 -7.86 -9.31
CA TRP A 180 -12.14 -7.92 -8.30
C TRP A 180 -12.36 -9.02 -7.26
N ALA A 181 -13.62 -9.36 -6.96
CA ALA A 181 -13.99 -10.50 -6.11
C ALA A 181 -13.63 -11.83 -6.77
N MET A 182 -13.60 -11.88 -8.10
CA MET A 182 -12.99 -12.97 -8.85
C MET A 182 -11.49 -13.09 -8.58
N GLY A 183 -10.84 -12.19 -7.85
CA GLY A 183 -9.50 -12.23 -7.25
C GLY A 183 -8.44 -11.41 -7.98
N PRO A 184 -7.13 -11.55 -7.65
CA PRO A 184 -6.16 -10.48 -7.89
C PRO A 184 -5.98 -10.17 -9.37
N VAL A 185 -6.39 -8.97 -9.78
CA VAL A 185 -6.08 -8.42 -11.10
C VAL A 185 -4.63 -7.93 -11.06
N THR A 186 -3.73 -8.70 -11.66
CA THR A 186 -2.33 -8.27 -11.78
C THR A 186 -2.21 -7.15 -12.83
N LEU A 187 -1.12 -6.39 -12.77
CA LEU A 187 -0.84 -5.35 -13.76
C LEU A 187 -0.82 -5.91 -15.20
N ASP A 188 -0.28 -7.12 -15.38
CA ASP A 188 -0.23 -7.75 -16.71
C ASP A 188 -1.60 -8.26 -17.15
N SER A 189 -2.42 -8.80 -16.22
CA SER A 189 -3.83 -9.12 -16.50
C SER A 189 -4.60 -7.88 -16.95
N LEU A 190 -4.39 -6.74 -16.30
CA LEU A 190 -5.02 -5.47 -16.65
C LEU A 190 -4.59 -4.99 -18.05
N LYS A 191 -3.29 -5.05 -18.37
CA LYS A 191 -2.80 -4.74 -19.73
C LYS A 191 -3.45 -5.63 -20.78
N CYS A 192 -3.56 -6.93 -20.52
CA CYS A 192 -4.21 -7.86 -21.44
C CYS A 192 -5.70 -7.55 -21.64
N ILE A 193 -6.43 -7.17 -20.57
CA ILE A 193 -7.83 -6.72 -20.65
C ILE A 193 -7.94 -5.48 -21.54
N PHE A 194 -7.05 -4.49 -21.37
CA PHE A 194 -7.06 -3.28 -22.21
C PHE A 194 -6.74 -3.57 -23.67
N VAL A 195 -5.82 -4.50 -23.96
CA VAL A 195 -5.55 -4.93 -25.34
C VAL A 195 -6.75 -5.63 -25.95
N LEU A 196 -7.40 -6.53 -25.22
CA LEU A 196 -8.62 -7.20 -25.67
C LEU A 196 -9.77 -6.22 -25.91
N HIS A 197 -9.89 -5.20 -25.05
CA HIS A 197 -10.86 -4.12 -25.26
C HIS A 197 -10.49 -3.26 -26.46
N ALA A 198 -9.23 -2.85 -26.63
CA ALA A 198 -8.79 -2.10 -27.81
C ALA A 198 -9.00 -2.89 -29.12
N ALA A 199 -8.93 -4.22 -29.06
CA ALA A 199 -9.21 -5.12 -30.16
C ALA A 199 -10.72 -5.35 -30.42
N HIS A 200 -11.65 -4.73 -29.68
CA HIS A 200 -13.10 -4.91 -29.88
C HIS A 200 -13.56 -4.63 -31.33
N SER A 201 -12.89 -3.69 -32.00
CA SER A 201 -13.14 -3.35 -33.41
C SER A 201 -12.69 -4.44 -34.39
N TYR A 202 -11.89 -5.41 -33.94
CA TYR A 202 -11.32 -6.50 -34.74
C TYR A 202 -11.75 -7.86 -34.17
N LYS A 203 -13.05 -8.19 -34.29
CA LYS A 203 -13.69 -9.38 -33.69
C LYS A 203 -12.91 -10.69 -33.86
N GLU A 204 -12.39 -10.97 -35.06
CA GLU A 204 -11.61 -12.19 -35.32
C GLU A 204 -10.27 -12.21 -34.58
N ARG A 205 -9.58 -11.07 -34.51
CA ARG A 205 -8.32 -10.95 -33.74
C ARG A 205 -8.57 -10.99 -32.24
N GLN A 206 -9.65 -10.35 -31.79
CA GLN A 206 -10.07 -10.39 -30.40
C GLN A 206 -10.37 -11.83 -29.97
N LYS A 207 -11.13 -12.58 -30.79
CA LYS A 207 -11.46 -13.98 -30.55
C LYS A 207 -10.20 -14.87 -30.52
N SER A 208 -9.31 -14.70 -31.49
CA SER A 208 -8.03 -15.44 -31.54
C SER A 208 -7.14 -15.17 -30.32
N LEU A 209 -7.05 -13.91 -29.87
CA LEU A 209 -6.35 -13.55 -28.64
C LEU A 209 -7.01 -14.16 -27.40
N LEU A 210 -8.34 -14.20 -27.38
CA LEU A 210 -9.10 -14.80 -26.29
C LEU A 210 -8.86 -16.31 -26.20
N ASP A 211 -8.90 -17.00 -27.34
CA ASP A 211 -8.62 -18.44 -27.45
C ASP A 211 -7.19 -18.76 -27.01
N PHE A 212 -6.22 -17.92 -27.38
CA PHE A 212 -4.85 -18.01 -26.91
C PHE A 212 -4.76 -17.91 -25.38
N MET A 213 -5.44 -16.94 -24.78
CA MET A 213 -5.44 -16.77 -23.32
C MET A 213 -6.12 -17.92 -22.58
N ILE A 214 -7.20 -18.46 -23.13
CA ILE A 214 -7.96 -19.56 -22.54
C ILE A 214 -7.11 -20.84 -22.51
N ASN A 215 -6.35 -21.08 -23.58
CA ASN A 215 -5.55 -22.28 -23.77
C ASN A 215 -4.12 -22.18 -23.19
N ALA A 216 -3.75 -21.03 -22.63
CA ALA A 216 -2.43 -20.84 -22.04
C ALA A 216 -2.20 -21.80 -20.85
N PRO A 217 -0.99 -22.37 -20.72
CA PRO A 217 -0.69 -23.33 -19.66
C PRO A 217 -0.81 -22.67 -18.28
N LYS A 218 -1.51 -23.34 -17.35
CA LYS A 218 -1.73 -22.86 -15.98
C LYS A 218 -0.43 -22.54 -15.21
N SER A 219 0.71 -23.05 -15.66
CA SER A 219 2.01 -22.80 -15.02
C SER A 219 2.59 -21.41 -15.30
N ASN A 220 2.07 -20.65 -16.27
CA ASN A 220 2.58 -19.32 -16.60
C ASN A 220 1.43 -18.33 -16.92
N PRO A 221 1.23 -17.27 -16.11
CA PRO A 221 0.20 -16.27 -16.41
C PRO A 221 0.53 -15.56 -17.73
N VAL A 222 -0.47 -15.42 -18.60
CA VAL A 222 -0.33 -14.73 -19.89
C VAL A 222 -0.02 -13.26 -19.66
N THR A 223 1.10 -12.80 -20.22
CA THR A 223 1.53 -11.41 -20.18
C THR A 223 1.21 -10.67 -21.47
N LEU A 224 1.31 -9.34 -21.44
CA LEU A 224 1.23 -8.52 -22.65
C LEU A 224 2.29 -8.90 -23.69
N ILE A 225 3.48 -9.33 -23.23
CA ILE A 225 4.57 -9.76 -24.11
C ILE A 225 4.16 -11.02 -24.88
N ASP A 226 3.45 -11.93 -24.21
CA ASP A 226 2.97 -13.17 -24.83
C ASP A 226 1.91 -12.89 -25.89
N MET A 227 0.99 -11.95 -25.63
CA MET A 227 0.05 -11.47 -26.65
C MET A 227 0.74 -10.82 -27.84
N TYR A 228 1.77 -10.00 -27.59
CA TYR A 228 2.53 -9.35 -28.66
C TYR A 228 3.22 -10.38 -29.55
N LYS A 229 3.88 -11.38 -28.95
CA LYS A 229 4.50 -12.50 -29.66
C LYS A 229 3.48 -13.31 -30.47
N TYR A 230 2.33 -13.61 -29.88
CA TYR A 230 1.24 -14.32 -30.56
C TYR A 230 0.72 -13.56 -31.79
N ILE A 231 0.52 -12.23 -31.67
CA ILE A 231 0.09 -11.38 -32.80
C ILE A 231 1.18 -11.26 -33.87
N SER A 232 2.45 -11.22 -33.47
CA SER A 232 3.59 -11.04 -34.37
C SER A 232 3.99 -12.34 -35.10
N GLY A 233 3.44 -13.49 -34.68
CA GLY A 233 3.80 -14.81 -35.21
C GLY A 233 5.06 -15.42 -34.60
N ASP A 234 5.60 -14.82 -33.54
CA ASP A 234 6.84 -15.22 -32.86
C ASP A 234 6.59 -16.17 -31.66
N TYR A 235 5.45 -16.86 -31.65
CA TYR A 235 5.03 -17.76 -30.58
C TYR A 235 5.20 -19.22 -31.04
N GLU A 236 6.41 -19.78 -30.87
CA GLU A 236 6.69 -21.22 -31.01
C GLU A 236 6.32 -21.99 -29.73
#